data_AF-A0A740VLZ8-F1
#
_entry.id   AF-A0A740VLZ8-F1
#
_cell.length_a   1.000
_cell.length_b   1.000
_cell.length_c   1.000
_cell.angle_alpha   90.00
_cell.angle_beta   90.00
_cell.angle_gamma   90.00
#
_symmetry.space_group_name_H-M   'P 1'
#
loop_
_entity.id
_entity.type
_entity.pdbx_description
1 polymer ?
#
loop_
_entity_poly.entity_id
_entity_poly.type
_entity_poly.pdbx_seq_one_letter_code
_entity_poly.pdbx_strand_id
1 'polypeptide(L)' 'LKGEDVVRIMEALRVLDKRLPVRIQTDNGSEFISKSLDKWAYEHGVTMDFSRPGKPTDNPFIESFNGSLRDECLN' A
#
# COMPACT_ATOMS: atom_id res chain seq x y z
N LEU A 1 -1.46 -10.23 -6.64
CA LEU A 1 -1.99 -10.14 -5.26
C LEU A 1 -3.43 -9.67 -5.36
N LYS A 2 -4.30 -10.08 -4.43
CA LYS A 2 -5.67 -9.54 -4.31
C LYS A 2 -5.73 -8.57 -3.13
N GLY A 3 -6.78 -7.77 -3.08
CA GLY A 3 -7.05 -6.87 -1.95
C GLY A 3 -7.08 -7.58 -0.59
N GLU A 4 -7.61 -8.80 -0.53
CA GLU A 4 -7.61 -9.59 0.70
C GLU A 4 -6.20 -9.95 1.17
N ASP A 5 -5.26 -10.18 0.24
CA ASP A 5 -3.88 -10.45 0.59
C ASP A 5 -3.23 -9.23 1.25
N VAL A 6 -3.52 -8.03 0.74
CA VAL A 6 -3.02 -6.78 1.31
C VAL A 6 -3.56 -6.58 2.72
N VAL A 7 -4.87 -6.76 2.92
CA VAL A 7 -5.50 -6.66 4.26
C VAL A 7 -4.87 -7.64 5.24
N ARG A 8 -4.59 -8.88 4.83
CA ARG A 8 -3.94 -9.88 5.68
C ARG A 8 -2.56 -9.43 6.15
N ILE A 9 -1.77 -8.81 5.26
CA ILE A 9 -0.45 -8.28 5.63
C ILE A 9 -0.59 -7.07 6.55
N MET A 10 -1.51 -6.15 6.26
CA MET A 10 -1.75 -4.97 7.10
C MET A 10 -2.18 -5.36 8.51
N GLU A 11 -3.03 -6.38 8.63
CA GLU A 11 -3.46 -6.91 9.92
C GLU A 11 -2.31 -7.59 10.67
N ALA A 12 -1.43 -8.32 9.96
CA ALA A 12 -0.23 -8.89 10.56
C ALA A 12 0.71 -7.79 11.10
N LEU A 13 0.96 -6.73 10.35
CA LEU A 13 1.76 -5.57 10.82
C LEU A 13 1.13 -4.90 12.05
N ARG A 14 -0.19 -4.78 12.07
CA ARG A 14 -0.93 -4.20 13.20
C ARG A 14 -0.81 -5.06 14.46
N VAL A 15 -0.96 -6.38 14.34
CA VAL A 15 -1.01 -7.30 15.49
C VAL A 15 0.39 -7.68 15.97
N LEU A 16 1.28 -8.06 15.04
CA LEU A 16 2.60 -8.58 15.36
C LEU A 16 3.58 -7.45 15.69
N ASP A 17 3.61 -6.41 14.87
CA ASP A 17 4.57 -5.31 15.02
C ASP A 17 3.99 -4.13 15.81
N LYS A 18 2.71 -4.20 16.20
CA LYS A 18 1.97 -3.11 16.87
C LYS A 18 2.04 -1.80 16.09
N ARG A 19 2.08 -1.87 14.75
CA ARG A 19 2.16 -0.72 13.86
C ARG A 19 0.83 -0.51 13.14
N LEU A 20 0.22 0.64 13.37
CA LEU A 20 -0.93 1.10 12.61
C LEU A 20 -0.57 2.41 11.92
N PRO A 21 -0.54 2.46 10.57
CA PRO A 21 -0.27 3.71 9.86
C PRO A 21 -1.45 4.66 10.00
N VAL A 22 -1.17 5.97 10.01
CA VAL A 22 -2.22 7.01 9.96
C VAL A 22 -2.72 7.22 8.53
N ARG A 23 -1.84 7.05 7.54
CA ARG A 23 -2.12 7.18 6.11
C ARG A 23 -1.37 6.11 5.33
N ILE A 24 -2.02 5.55 4.33
CA ILE A 24 -1.43 4.64 3.34
C ILE A 24 -1.52 5.35 2.00
N GLN A 25 -0.39 5.46 1.32
CA GLN A 25 -0.30 6.02 -0.02
C GLN A 25 0.00 4.91 -1.01
N THR A 26 -0.86 4.74 -2.01
CA THR A 26 -0.69 3.70 -3.04
C THR A 26 -0.93 4.26 -4.43
N ASP A 27 -0.54 3.49 -5.44
CA ASP A 27 -1.02 3.74 -6.79
C ASP A 27 -2.46 3.19 -6.98
N ASN A 28 -2.94 3.27 -8.21
CA ASN A 28 -4.23 2.73 -8.62
C ASN A 28 -4.16 1.24 -8.99
N GLY A 29 -3.25 0.48 -8.38
CA GLY A 29 -3.18 -0.98 -8.53
C GLY A 29 -4.47 -1.66 -8.06
N SER A 30 -4.91 -2.69 -8.79
CA SER A 30 -6.18 -3.38 -8.51
C SER A 30 -6.26 -4.00 -7.10
N GLU A 31 -5.11 -4.34 -6.53
CA GLU A 31 -4.98 -4.82 -5.16
C GLU A 31 -5.26 -3.73 -4.12
N PHE A 32 -5.01 -2.47 -4.45
CA PHE A 32 -5.13 -1.33 -3.54
C PHE A 32 -6.48 -0.62 -3.65
N ILE A 33 -7.12 -0.63 -4.83
CA ILE A 33 -8.49 -0.09 -5.01
C ILE A 33 -9.57 -1.12 -4.65
N SER A 34 -9.27 -2.03 -3.72
CA SER A 34 -10.19 -3.09 -3.33
C SER A 34 -11.11 -2.64 -2.19
N LYS A 35 -12.39 -3.01 -2.27
CA LYS A 35 -13.36 -2.78 -1.18
C LYS A 35 -12.90 -3.33 0.16
N SER A 36 -12.13 -4.43 0.13
CA SER A 36 -11.58 -5.06 1.32
C SER A 36 -10.57 -4.16 2.02
N LEU A 37 -9.64 -3.54 1.27
CA LEU A 37 -8.65 -2.62 1.83
C LEU A 37 -9.30 -1.32 2.31
N ASP A 38 -10.24 -0.76 1.54
CA ASP A 38 -10.99 0.43 1.94
C ASP A 38 -11.75 0.21 3.25
N LYS A 39 -12.42 -0.95 3.38
CA LYS A 39 -13.13 -1.31 4.61
C LYS A 39 -12.17 -1.43 5.79
N TRP A 40 -11.05 -2.12 5.62
CA TRP A 40 -10.06 -2.25 6.69
C TRP A 40 -9.51 -0.88 7.12
N ALA A 41 -9.20 0.00 6.16
CA ALA A 41 -8.71 1.34 6.45
C ALA A 41 -9.74 2.16 7.23
N TYR A 42 -11.01 2.12 6.81
CA TYR A 42 -12.12 2.78 7.51
C TYR A 42 -12.28 2.29 8.95
N GLU A 43 -12.30 0.97 9.17
CA GLU A 43 -12.47 0.36 10.50
C GLU A 43 -11.35 0.73 11.48
N HIS A 44 -10.15 1.02 10.95
CA HIS A 44 -8.97 1.35 11.75
C HIS A 44 -8.62 2.85 11.74
N GLY A 45 -9.45 3.70 11.13
CA GLY A 45 -9.20 5.14 11.05
C GLY A 45 -7.97 5.52 10.23
N VAL A 46 -7.60 4.68 9.26
CA VAL A 46 -6.46 4.89 8.36
C VAL A 46 -6.92 5.64 7.10
N THR A 47 -6.19 6.68 6.72
CA THR A 47 -6.49 7.43 5.49
C THR A 47 -5.88 6.74 4.27
N MET A 48 -6.69 6.42 3.26
CA MET A 48 -6.21 5.97 1.95
C MET A 48 -5.95 7.19 1.06
N ASP A 49 -4.78 7.24 0.43
CA ASP A 49 -4.42 8.28 -0.53
C ASP A 49 -3.86 7.66 -1.82
N PHE A 50 -4.54 7.90 -2.93
CA PHE A 50 -4.21 7.31 -4.21
C PHE A 50 -3.48 8.30 -5.11
N SER A 51 -2.40 7.84 -5.75
CA SER A 51 -1.71 8.63 -6.76
C SER A 51 -2.66 9.10 -7.84
N ARG A 52 -2.47 10.32 -8.37
CA ARG A 52 -3.32 10.79 -9.46
C ARG A 52 -2.94 10.07 -10.76
N PRO A 53 -3.92 9.69 -11.61
CA PRO A 53 -3.63 9.10 -12.91
C PRO A 53 -2.67 9.97 -13.73
N GLY A 54 -1.63 9.35 -14.29
CA GLY A 54 -0.64 10.03 -15.13
C GLY A 54 0.35 10.94 -14.38
N LYS A 55 0.41 10.87 -13.04
CA LYS A 55 1.37 11.62 -12.22
C LYS A 55 2.29 10.69 -11.41
N PRO A 56 3.34 10.11 -12.04
CA PRO A 56 4.32 9.28 -11.34
C PRO A 56 5.06 10.03 -10.22
N THR A 57 5.15 11.36 -10.33
CA THR A 57 5.70 12.23 -9.29
C THR A 57 4.91 12.24 -7.97
N ASP A 58 3.72 11.64 -7.92
CA ASP A 58 2.98 11.48 -6.67
C ASP A 58 3.54 10.31 -5.83
N ASN A 59 4.32 9.38 -6.42
CA ASN A 59 4.89 8.23 -5.70
C ASN A 59 6.41 8.00 -5.89
N PRO A 60 7.25 9.05 -5.95
CA PRO A 60 8.64 8.95 -6.42
C PRO A 60 9.52 8.10 -5.49
N PHE A 61 9.23 8.11 -4.19
CA PHE A 61 9.96 7.32 -3.20
C PHE A 61 9.74 5.82 -3.38
N ILE A 62 8.49 5.39 -3.56
CA ILE A 62 8.17 3.97 -3.74
C ILE A 62 8.63 3.48 -5.11
N GLU A 63 8.52 4.31 -6.16
CA GLU A 63 9.06 3.97 -7.47
C GLU A 63 10.59 3.77 -7.42
N SER A 64 11.31 4.69 -6.78
CA SER A 64 12.76 4.59 -6.61
C SER A 64 13.17 3.38 -5.76
N PHE A 65 12.45 3.12 -4.67
CA PHE A 65 12.70 1.95 -3.82
C PHE A 65 12.45 0.64 -4.58
N ASN A 66 11.31 0.52 -5.27
CA ASN A 66 10.97 -0.69 -6.03
C ASN A 66 11.95 -0.92 -7.19
N GLY A 67 12.40 0.14 -7.86
CA GLY A 67 13.44 0.06 -8.88
C GLY A 67 14.76 -0.46 -8.31
N SER A 68 15.25 0.15 -7.22
CA SER A 68 16.50 -0.25 -6.58
C SER A 68 16.45 -1.68 -6.05
N LEU A 69 15.35 -2.07 -5.40
CA LEU A 69 15.16 -3.42 -4.88
C LEU A 69 15.12 -4.46 -6.00
N ARG A 70 14.49 -4.13 -7.14
CA ARG A 70 14.52 -5.00 -8.31
C ARG A 70 15.93 -5.13 -8.85
N ASP A 71 16.66 -4.03 -8.96
CA ASP A 71 18.02 -4.03 -9.50
C ASP A 71 19.02 -4.78 -8.62
N GLU A 72 18.85 -4.74 -7.30
CA GLU A 72 19.74 -5.43 -6.35
C GLU A 72 19.38 -6.90 -6.13
N CYS A 73 18.09 -7.26 -6.16
CA CYS A 73 17.62 -8.57 -5.69
C CYS A 73 17.02 -9.45 -6.79
N LEU A 74 16.71 -8.90 -7.96
CA LEU A 74 15.97 -9.61 -9.03
C LEU A 74 16.65 -9.53 -10.41
N ASN A 75 17.80 -8.86 -10.51
CA ASN A 75 18.65 -8.83 -11.71
C ASN A 75 19.89 -9.72 -11.55
#